data_AF-A0A5N7AS14-F1
#
_entry.id   AF-A0A5N7AS14-F1
#
_cell.length_a   1.000
_cell.length_b   1.000
_cell.length_c   1.000
_cell.angle_alpha   90.00
_cell.angle_beta   90.00
_cell.angle_gamma   90.00
#
_symmetry.space_group_name_H-M   'P 1'
#
loop_
_entity.id
_entity.type
_entity.pdbx_description
1 polymer ?
#
loop_
_entity_poly.entity_id
_entity_poly.type
_entity_poly.pdbx_seq_one_letter_code
_entity_poly.pdbx_strand_id
1 'polypeptide(L)'
;MTQPKLGPVQADQPDRPERILVSSISRMRQTRPGEQEIEPESDWHGIVDRVERRRRQNRINQRTYRRRHRRTVHDDDVRLVERTPRKEISDAAKQHILQLLTSDAYRSYMLGDPSRDHMLSLTRANVYRAFVANIALLGLKADGLCKTNVLSPFNLAEPAPPILKSLPPSLSPTPIQRSSHHHPWVDFFPYPQIRDNLIRAQGRYDKSQFCLDILGFWDPGSPENMMLVWGEPFDPASWEVTESFIKKWGWVIRGCPEIMSSTNQWRARRGETMIFRYL
;
A
#
# COMPACT_ATOMS: atom_id res chain seq x y z
N MET A 1 6.79 65.57 -5.85
CA MET A 1 5.63 64.78 -6.31
C MET A 1 5.99 64.06 -7.58
N THR A 2 6.30 62.76 -7.51
CA THR A 2 6.18 61.80 -8.63
C THR A 2 6.37 60.39 -8.09
N GLN A 3 5.29 59.60 -8.08
CA GLN A 3 5.28 58.19 -7.66
C GLN A 3 5.79 57.27 -8.78
N PRO A 4 6.35 56.08 -8.47
CA PRO A 4 6.66 55.08 -9.49
C PRO A 4 5.43 54.21 -9.81
N LYS A 5 5.21 53.98 -11.11
CA LYS A 5 4.14 53.13 -11.66
C LYS A 5 4.44 51.64 -11.45
N LEU A 6 3.48 50.91 -10.85
CA LEU A 6 3.42 49.44 -10.81
C LEU A 6 2.91 48.90 -12.16
N GLY A 7 3.64 47.95 -12.75
CA GLY A 7 3.18 47.17 -13.91
C GLY A 7 2.31 45.98 -13.49
N PRO A 8 1.50 45.39 -14.40
CA PRO A 8 0.51 44.38 -14.05
C PRO A 8 1.16 43.01 -13.78
N VAL A 9 0.64 42.32 -12.76
CA VAL A 9 0.99 40.96 -12.36
C VAL A 9 0.39 39.96 -13.37
N GLN A 10 1.22 39.09 -13.94
CA GLN A 10 0.83 38.02 -14.85
C GLN A 10 0.27 36.84 -14.04
N ALA A 11 -0.98 36.46 -14.31
CA ALA A 11 -1.64 35.33 -13.67
C ALA A 11 -1.19 34.00 -14.30
N ASP A 12 -0.85 33.04 -13.44
CA ASP A 12 -0.44 31.67 -13.76
C ASP A 12 -1.60 30.90 -14.44
N GLN A 13 -1.35 30.29 -15.61
CA GLN A 13 -2.32 29.42 -16.28
C GLN A 13 -2.13 27.96 -15.82
N PRO A 14 -3.20 27.19 -15.56
CA PRO A 14 -3.07 25.80 -15.16
C PRO A 14 -2.72 24.89 -16.36
N ASP A 15 -1.79 23.95 -16.13
CA ASP A 15 -1.32 22.95 -17.08
C ASP A 15 -2.44 22.11 -17.71
N ARG A 16 -2.31 21.81 -19.01
CA ARG A 16 -3.22 20.94 -19.76
C ARG A 16 -2.93 19.45 -19.47
N PRO A 17 -3.95 18.61 -19.24
CA PRO A 17 -3.74 17.18 -19.01
C PRO A 17 -3.50 16.41 -20.33
N GLU A 18 -2.51 15.50 -20.32
CA GLU A 18 -2.24 14.53 -21.38
C GLU A 18 -3.30 13.40 -21.43
N ARG A 19 -3.67 12.98 -22.64
CA ARG A 19 -4.70 11.93 -22.89
C ARG A 19 -4.04 10.56 -23.10
N ILE A 20 -4.36 9.57 -22.26
CA ILE A 20 -3.98 8.15 -22.45
C ILE A 20 -5.24 7.27 -22.54
N LEU A 21 -5.26 6.35 -23.51
CA LEU A 21 -6.39 5.50 -23.88
C LEU A 21 -6.47 4.25 -22.97
N VAL A 22 -7.55 4.10 -22.20
CA VAL A 22 -7.83 2.85 -21.44
C VAL A 22 -9.33 2.54 -21.43
N SER A 23 -9.69 1.29 -21.75
CA SER A 23 -11.06 0.76 -21.81
C SER A 23 -11.79 0.82 -20.46
N SER A 24 -13.02 1.32 -20.44
CA SER A 24 -13.83 1.47 -19.22
C SER A 24 -14.72 0.26 -18.95
N ILE A 25 -14.64 -0.27 -17.73
CA ILE A 25 -15.64 -1.19 -17.16
C ILE A 25 -16.81 -0.34 -16.64
N SER A 26 -18.01 -0.53 -17.20
CA SER A 26 -19.24 0.11 -16.76
C SER A 26 -19.56 -0.21 -15.29
N ARG A 27 -19.64 0.85 -14.48
CA ARG A 27 -19.90 0.81 -13.04
C ARG A 27 -21.37 0.45 -12.80
N MET A 28 -21.65 -0.76 -12.31
CA MET A 28 -22.99 -1.17 -11.90
C MET A 28 -23.49 -0.29 -10.75
N ARG A 29 -24.66 0.34 -10.92
CA ARG A 29 -25.50 0.76 -9.79
C ARG A 29 -25.75 -0.46 -8.92
N GLN A 30 -25.26 -0.44 -7.68
CA GLN A 30 -25.66 -1.41 -6.68
C GLN A 30 -27.13 -1.17 -6.34
N THR A 31 -28.01 -1.91 -6.98
CA THR A 31 -29.34 -2.20 -6.46
C THR A 31 -29.16 -2.99 -5.17
N ARG A 32 -29.87 -2.60 -4.10
CA ARG A 32 -29.96 -3.35 -2.84
C ARG A 32 -30.29 -4.82 -3.16
N PRO A 33 -29.80 -5.81 -2.40
CA PRO A 33 -30.07 -7.22 -2.66
C PRO A 33 -31.53 -7.53 -2.32
N GLY A 34 -32.44 -7.22 -3.24
CA GLY A 34 -33.75 -7.87 -3.32
C GLY A 34 -33.55 -9.19 -4.06
N GLU A 35 -33.78 -10.28 -3.34
CA GLU A 35 -34.15 -11.63 -3.81
C GLU A 35 -34.02 -11.82 -5.33
N GLN A 36 -32.84 -12.27 -5.78
CA GLN A 36 -32.79 -13.00 -7.05
C GLN A 36 -33.30 -14.40 -6.73
N GLU A 37 -34.45 -14.78 -7.27
CA GLU A 37 -34.93 -16.17 -7.27
C GLU A 37 -33.81 -17.07 -7.79
N ILE A 38 -33.16 -17.79 -6.88
CA ILE A 38 -32.19 -18.83 -7.22
C ILE A 38 -33.03 -19.99 -7.75
N GLU A 39 -32.90 -20.33 -9.04
CA GLU A 39 -33.52 -21.54 -9.60
C GLU A 39 -33.17 -22.74 -8.69
N PRO A 40 -34.14 -23.58 -8.27
CA PRO A 40 -33.92 -24.63 -7.26
C PRO A 40 -32.78 -25.60 -7.60
N GLU A 41 -32.55 -25.84 -8.90
CA GLU A 41 -31.46 -26.70 -9.38
C GLU A 41 -30.06 -26.10 -9.25
N SER A 42 -29.97 -24.79 -9.07
CA SER A 42 -28.72 -24.03 -8.94
C SER A 42 -28.42 -23.65 -7.49
N ASP A 43 -29.35 -23.88 -6.56
CA ASP A 43 -29.09 -23.70 -5.15
C ASP A 43 -28.10 -24.78 -4.66
N TRP A 44 -27.03 -24.31 -4.04
CA TRP A 44 -25.94 -25.13 -3.50
C TRP A 44 -25.87 -25.03 -1.97
N HIS A 45 -26.72 -24.22 -1.35
CA HIS A 45 -26.86 -24.15 0.09
C HIS A 45 -27.44 -25.48 0.61
N GLY A 46 -26.75 -26.13 1.54
CA GLY A 46 -27.17 -27.41 2.13
C GLY A 46 -26.63 -28.69 1.47
N ILE A 47 -25.95 -28.62 0.32
CA ILE A 47 -25.37 -29.82 -0.33
C ILE A 47 -24.01 -30.16 0.27
N VAL A 48 -23.89 -31.31 0.93
CA VAL A 48 -22.67 -31.77 1.62
C VAL A 48 -21.64 -32.38 0.65
N ASP A 49 -22.11 -32.98 -0.45
CA ASP A 49 -21.24 -33.54 -1.48
C ASP A 49 -20.44 -32.44 -2.20
N ARG A 50 -19.12 -32.54 -2.06
CA ARG A 50 -18.13 -31.58 -2.56
C ARG A 50 -18.08 -31.52 -4.08
N VAL A 51 -18.34 -32.63 -4.77
CA VAL A 51 -18.30 -32.71 -6.24
C VAL A 51 -19.55 -32.05 -6.82
N GLU A 52 -20.71 -32.34 -6.24
CA GLU A 52 -21.98 -31.78 -6.71
C GLU A 52 -22.10 -30.28 -6.41
N ARG A 53 -21.63 -29.84 -5.24
CA ARG A 53 -21.50 -28.41 -4.92
C ARG A 53 -20.63 -27.67 -5.94
N ARG A 54 -19.50 -28.25 -6.33
CA ARG A 54 -18.58 -27.63 -7.31
C ARG A 54 -19.19 -27.59 -8.72
N ARG A 55 -19.97 -28.59 -9.12
CA ARG A 55 -20.69 -28.61 -10.40
C ARG A 55 -21.73 -27.48 -10.46
N ARG A 56 -22.53 -27.29 -9.42
CA ARG A 56 -23.55 -26.23 -9.35
C ARG A 56 -22.92 -24.84 -9.31
N GLN A 57 -21.85 -24.64 -8.54
CA GLN A 57 -21.10 -23.37 -8.52
C GLN A 57 -20.50 -23.02 -9.89
N ASN A 58 -19.92 -23.99 -10.60
CA ASN A 58 -19.36 -23.77 -11.93
C ASN A 58 -20.43 -23.39 -12.95
N ARG A 59 -21.65 -23.94 -12.81
CA ARG A 59 -22.79 -23.62 -13.67
C ARG A 59 -23.23 -22.16 -13.50
N ILE A 60 -23.27 -21.66 -12.26
CA ILE A 60 -23.52 -20.23 -11.96
C ILE A 60 -22.41 -19.37 -12.58
N ASN A 61 -21.14 -19.71 -12.34
CA ASN A 61 -19.99 -18.94 -12.83
C ASN A 61 -19.97 -18.84 -14.37
N GLN A 62 -20.31 -19.92 -15.08
CA GLN A 62 -20.41 -19.91 -16.55
C GLN A 62 -21.56 -19.05 -17.05
N ARG A 63 -22.72 -19.03 -16.37
CA ARG A 63 -23.83 -18.14 -16.72
C ARG A 63 -23.46 -16.67 -16.50
N THR A 64 -22.81 -16.35 -15.37
CA THR A 64 -22.29 -14.99 -15.11
C THR A 64 -21.28 -14.56 -16.17
N TYR A 65 -20.38 -15.48 -16.57
CA TYR A 65 -19.41 -15.24 -17.65
C TYR A 65 -20.09 -14.94 -18.98
N ARG A 66 -21.03 -15.78 -19.42
CA ARG A 66 -21.78 -15.59 -20.67
C ARG A 66 -22.60 -14.29 -20.69
N ARG A 67 -23.18 -13.89 -19.54
CA ARG A 67 -23.91 -12.62 -19.40
C ARG A 67 -22.99 -11.40 -19.49
N ARG A 68 -21.78 -11.48 -18.93
CA ARG A 68 -20.75 -10.44 -19.08
C ARG A 68 -20.27 -10.36 -20.54
N HIS A 69 -20.11 -11.50 -21.20
CA HIS A 69 -19.66 -11.54 -22.59
C HIS A 69 -20.71 -11.08 -23.61
N ARG A 70 -22.00 -11.32 -23.37
CA ARG A 70 -23.08 -10.72 -24.20
C ARG A 70 -23.17 -9.21 -24.05
N ARG A 71 -22.78 -8.64 -22.89
CA ARG A 71 -22.76 -7.19 -22.68
C ARG A 71 -21.57 -6.50 -23.35
N THR A 72 -20.45 -7.19 -23.55
CA THR A 72 -19.27 -6.63 -24.21
C THR A 72 -19.40 -6.51 -25.74
N VAL A 73 -20.33 -7.24 -26.37
CA VAL A 73 -20.51 -7.22 -27.83
C VAL A 73 -21.47 -6.11 -28.29
N HIS A 74 -22.16 -5.43 -27.37
CA HIS A 74 -23.20 -4.45 -27.70
C HIS A 74 -22.81 -2.99 -27.42
N ASP A 75 -21.60 -2.73 -26.92
CA ASP A 75 -21.15 -1.42 -26.36
C ASP A 75 -19.99 -0.81 -27.19
N ASP A 76 -20.07 -0.89 -28.51
CA ASP A 76 -19.09 -0.29 -29.47
C ASP A 76 -19.25 1.24 -29.65
N ASP A 77 -19.97 1.92 -28.75
CA ASP A 77 -20.21 3.36 -28.81
C ASP A 77 -19.23 4.10 -27.86
N VAL A 78 -18.04 4.42 -28.37
CA VAL A 78 -16.94 5.04 -27.62
C VAL A 78 -17.31 6.49 -27.23
N ARG A 79 -17.75 6.70 -25.98
CA ARG A 79 -17.83 8.02 -25.35
C ARG A 79 -16.62 8.27 -24.45
N LEU A 80 -15.91 9.38 -24.69
CA LEU A 80 -14.85 9.89 -23.83
C LEU A 80 -15.44 10.29 -22.47
N VAL A 81 -15.45 9.37 -21.51
CA VAL A 81 -15.78 9.67 -20.11
C VAL A 81 -14.48 10.06 -19.43
N GLU A 82 -14.37 11.32 -19.00
CA GLU A 82 -13.34 11.75 -18.08
C GLU A 82 -13.38 10.84 -16.83
N ARG A 83 -12.32 10.05 -16.61
CA ARG A 83 -12.14 9.39 -15.32
C ARG A 83 -12.04 10.50 -14.29
N THR A 84 -13.05 10.62 -13.44
CA THR A 84 -12.95 11.43 -12.23
C THR A 84 -11.66 11.01 -11.52
N PRO A 85 -10.78 11.96 -11.15
CA PRO A 85 -9.59 11.64 -10.37
C PRO A 85 -10.03 10.80 -9.18
N ARG A 86 -9.39 9.66 -8.93
CA ARG A 86 -9.53 9.00 -7.63
C ARG A 86 -9.14 10.09 -6.63
N LYS A 87 -10.10 10.66 -5.91
CA LYS A 87 -9.80 11.65 -4.87
C LYS A 87 -8.81 10.97 -3.94
N GLU A 88 -7.57 11.41 -3.95
CA GLU A 88 -6.59 10.98 -2.97
C GLU A 88 -7.18 11.29 -1.60
N ILE A 89 -7.30 10.26 -0.78
CA ILE A 89 -7.75 10.41 0.60
C ILE A 89 -6.66 11.22 1.30
N SER A 90 -7.03 12.34 1.92
CA SER A 90 -6.07 13.18 2.63
C SER A 90 -5.40 12.40 3.77
N ASP A 91 -4.13 12.68 4.07
CA ASP A 91 -3.40 11.96 5.13
C ASP A 91 -4.10 12.04 6.50
N ALA A 92 -4.79 13.14 6.80
CA ALA A 92 -5.64 13.26 7.99
C ALA A 92 -6.82 12.26 7.97
N ALA A 93 -7.50 12.10 6.83
CA ALA A 93 -8.54 11.10 6.70
C ALA A 93 -7.97 9.67 6.78
N LYS A 94 -6.75 9.45 6.28
CA LYS A 94 -6.05 8.17 6.43
C LYS A 94 -5.85 7.81 7.89
N GLN A 95 -5.28 8.74 8.66
CA GLN A 95 -5.06 8.58 10.09
C GLN A 95 -6.35 8.33 10.85
N HIS A 96 -7.43 9.05 10.50
CA HIS A 96 -8.73 8.86 11.13
C HIS A 96 -9.31 7.46 10.89
N ILE A 97 -9.28 6.97 9.64
CA ILE A 97 -9.78 5.61 9.33
C ILE A 97 -8.95 4.57 10.07
N LEU A 98 -7.63 4.75 10.14
CA LEU A 98 -6.74 3.84 10.88
C LEU A 98 -7.06 3.82 12.37
N GLN A 99 -7.31 4.98 12.98
CA GLN A 99 -7.73 5.07 14.38
C GLN A 99 -9.04 4.29 14.60
N LEU A 100 -10.05 4.50 13.77
CA LEU A 100 -11.33 3.80 13.87
C LEU A 100 -11.16 2.29 13.81
N LEU A 101 -10.44 1.77 12.81
CA LEU A 101 -10.22 0.33 12.65
C LEU A 101 -9.46 -0.28 13.82
N THR A 102 -8.47 0.44 14.35
CA THR A 102 -7.69 -0.07 15.49
C THR A 102 -8.47 -0.04 16.80
N SER A 103 -9.31 0.99 17.02
CA SER A 103 -10.18 1.08 18.17
C SER A 103 -11.26 0.00 18.15
N ASP A 104 -11.82 -0.29 16.98
CA ASP A 104 -12.79 -1.37 16.79
C ASP A 104 -12.17 -2.74 17.07
N ALA A 105 -10.99 -3.01 16.49
CA ALA A 105 -10.27 -4.24 16.74
C ALA A 105 -9.88 -4.42 18.22
N TYR A 106 -9.44 -3.35 18.89
CA TYR A 106 -9.13 -3.38 20.31
C TYR A 106 -10.37 -3.64 21.16
N ARG A 107 -11.50 -2.99 20.84
CA ARG A 107 -12.77 -3.22 21.50
C ARG A 107 -13.21 -4.68 21.38
N SER A 108 -13.17 -5.24 20.18
CA SER A 108 -13.50 -6.64 19.92
C SER A 108 -12.58 -7.61 20.66
N TYR A 109 -11.28 -7.33 20.71
CA TYR A 109 -10.34 -8.11 21.51
C TYR A 109 -10.69 -8.08 23.01
N MET A 110 -10.96 -6.89 23.56
CA MET A 110 -11.33 -6.73 24.98
C MET A 110 -12.65 -7.42 25.34
N LEU A 111 -13.58 -7.52 24.38
CA LEU A 111 -14.85 -8.23 24.54
C LEU A 111 -14.74 -9.74 24.26
N GLY A 112 -13.56 -10.25 23.91
CA GLY A 112 -13.33 -11.67 23.63
C GLY A 112 -13.89 -12.14 22.28
N ASP A 113 -14.17 -11.23 21.35
CA ASP A 113 -14.72 -11.51 20.02
C ASP A 113 -13.85 -10.93 18.88
N PRO A 114 -12.58 -11.36 18.75
CA PRO A 114 -11.71 -10.90 17.66
C PRO A 114 -12.15 -11.50 16.32
N SER A 115 -12.30 -10.65 15.30
CA SER A 115 -12.64 -11.09 13.93
C SER A 115 -11.41 -11.23 13.03
N ARG A 116 -11.52 -12.04 11.97
CA ARG A 116 -10.47 -12.13 10.92
C ARG A 116 -10.29 -10.82 10.16
N ASP A 117 -11.36 -10.05 10.01
CA ASP A 117 -11.32 -8.77 9.31
C ASP A 117 -10.50 -7.74 10.08
N HIS A 118 -10.52 -7.81 11.42
CA HIS A 118 -9.65 -6.98 12.26
C HIS A 118 -8.16 -7.23 11.96
N MET A 119 -7.75 -8.48 11.74
CA MET A 119 -6.35 -8.80 11.44
C MET A 119 -5.89 -8.18 10.11
N LEU A 120 -6.74 -8.22 9.08
CA LEU A 120 -6.45 -7.64 7.77
C LEU A 120 -6.31 -6.11 7.87
N SER A 121 -7.18 -5.46 8.65
CA SER A 121 -7.11 -4.02 8.87
C SER A 121 -5.94 -3.61 9.76
N LEU A 122 -5.65 -4.36 10.82
CA LEU A 122 -4.59 -4.05 11.78
C LEU A 122 -3.19 -4.20 11.16
N THR A 123 -2.96 -5.27 10.40
CA THR A 123 -1.66 -5.45 9.71
C THR A 123 -1.35 -4.29 8.77
N ARG A 124 -2.36 -3.77 8.06
CA ARG A 124 -2.24 -2.55 7.23
C ARG A 124 -1.99 -1.31 8.07
N ALA A 125 -2.74 -1.16 9.16
CA ALA A 125 -2.59 -0.03 10.06
C ALA A 125 -1.20 0.03 10.68
N ASN A 126 -0.63 -1.11 11.04
CA ASN A 126 0.68 -1.18 11.68
C ASN A 126 1.80 -0.71 10.74
N VAL A 127 1.77 -1.09 9.46
CA VAL A 127 2.78 -0.62 8.51
C VAL A 127 2.68 0.89 8.30
N TYR A 128 1.48 1.44 8.16
CA TYR A 128 1.32 2.89 8.02
C TYR A 128 1.73 3.63 9.29
N ARG A 129 1.42 3.11 10.47
CA ARG A 129 1.89 3.66 11.76
C ARG A 129 3.41 3.64 11.85
N ALA A 130 4.04 2.55 11.42
CA ALA A 130 5.49 2.43 11.38
C ALA A 130 6.12 3.46 10.44
N PHE A 131 5.54 3.65 9.26
CA PHE A 131 5.93 4.70 8.32
C PHE A 131 5.87 6.08 8.98
N VAL A 132 4.73 6.47 9.55
CA VAL A 132 4.56 7.79 10.19
C VAL A 132 5.53 7.97 11.36
N ALA A 133 5.69 6.96 12.21
CA ALA A 133 6.56 7.01 13.38
C ALA A 133 8.04 7.17 13.00
N ASN A 134 8.54 6.35 12.07
CA ASN A 134 9.94 6.45 11.65
C ASN A 134 10.23 7.75 10.89
N ILE A 135 9.31 8.21 10.04
CA ILE A 135 9.45 9.52 9.37
C ILE A 135 9.49 10.67 10.39
N ALA A 136 8.68 10.62 11.45
CA ALA A 136 8.70 11.61 12.51
C ALA A 136 10.04 11.62 13.28
N LEU A 137 10.66 10.45 13.50
CA LEU A 137 12.00 10.36 14.08
C LEU A 137 13.06 11.07 13.23
N LEU A 138 12.88 11.13 11.91
CA LEU A 138 13.75 11.85 10.98
C LEU A 138 13.49 13.36 10.97
N GLY A 139 12.55 13.87 11.77
CA GLY A 139 12.17 15.28 11.83
C GLY A 139 11.31 15.72 10.63
N LEU A 140 10.74 14.76 9.90
CA LEU A 140 9.91 15.01 8.73
C LEU A 140 8.44 14.79 9.09
N LYS A 141 7.54 15.50 8.39
CA LYS A 141 6.11 15.21 8.45
C LYS A 141 5.76 14.24 7.34
N ALA A 142 4.98 13.21 7.67
CA ALA A 142 4.45 12.28 6.67
C ALA A 142 3.57 13.01 5.63
N ASP A 143 2.84 14.03 6.08
CA ASP A 143 2.01 14.90 5.25
C ASP A 143 2.87 15.59 4.18
N GLY A 144 2.60 15.27 2.92
CA GLY A 144 3.32 15.84 1.78
C GLY A 144 4.52 15.02 1.29
N LEU A 145 4.86 13.89 1.90
CA LEU A 145 5.80 12.91 1.31
C LEU A 145 5.22 12.19 0.08
N CYS A 146 3.95 12.41 -0.25
CA CYS A 146 3.36 11.99 -1.52
C CYS A 146 3.78 12.90 -2.70
N LYS A 147 4.47 14.04 -2.44
CA LYS A 147 4.91 14.96 -3.49
C LYS A 147 6.20 14.45 -4.14
N THR A 148 6.26 14.50 -5.47
CA THR A 148 7.35 13.88 -6.27
C THR A 148 8.74 14.52 -6.12
N ASN A 149 8.83 15.75 -5.58
CA ASN A 149 10.06 16.56 -5.58
C ASN A 149 10.67 16.80 -4.18
N VAL A 150 10.31 16.00 -3.18
CA VAL A 150 10.93 16.12 -1.84
C VAL A 150 12.24 15.35 -1.81
N LEU A 151 13.32 15.99 -1.34
CA LEU A 151 14.64 15.40 -1.17
C LEU A 151 14.90 15.05 0.30
N SER A 152 15.59 13.94 0.52
CA SER A 152 16.00 13.50 1.85
C SER A 152 16.95 14.52 2.49
N PRO A 153 16.78 14.82 3.80
CA PRO A 153 17.70 15.71 4.53
C PRO A 153 19.10 15.12 4.67
N PHE A 154 19.30 13.82 4.41
CA PHE A 154 20.61 13.17 4.55
C PHE A 154 21.62 13.54 3.48
N ASN A 155 21.15 14.09 2.34
CA ASN A 155 21.99 14.46 1.20
C ASN A 155 22.13 15.98 1.01
N LEU A 156 21.48 16.79 1.86
CA LEU A 156 21.63 18.25 1.84
C LEU A 156 22.89 18.62 2.64
N ALA A 157 23.84 19.29 1.98
CA ALA A 157 25.15 19.62 2.55
C ALA A 157 25.05 20.44 3.86
N GLU A 158 26.14 20.34 4.64
CA GLU A 158 26.28 20.64 6.06
C GLU A 158 25.77 21.99 6.59
N PRO A 159 25.53 22.08 7.93
CA PRO A 159 25.82 21.04 8.95
C PRO A 159 24.76 19.95 9.07
N ALA A 160 25.25 18.74 9.32
CA ALA A 160 24.46 17.56 9.67
C ALA A 160 23.36 17.93 10.69
N PRO A 161 22.07 17.69 10.39
CA PRO A 161 21.01 18.12 11.29
C PRO A 161 21.19 17.46 12.67
N PRO A 162 21.02 18.20 13.78
CA PRO A 162 21.26 17.71 15.15
C PRO A 162 20.55 16.38 15.46
N ILE A 163 19.41 16.14 14.80
CA ILE A 163 18.59 14.94 14.93
C ILE A 163 19.37 13.65 14.62
N LEU A 164 20.42 13.70 13.80
CA LEU A 164 21.26 12.55 13.47
C LEU A 164 21.97 11.97 14.70
N LYS A 165 22.18 12.75 15.76
CA LYS A 165 22.81 12.28 17.01
C LYS A 165 21.85 11.49 17.90
N SER A 166 20.55 11.64 17.70
CA SER A 166 19.50 10.98 18.49
C SER A 166 18.81 9.84 17.75
N LEU A 167 19.18 9.56 16.50
CA LEU A 167 18.55 8.49 15.73
C LEU A 167 19.00 7.11 16.22
N PRO A 168 18.08 6.13 16.25
CA PRO A 168 18.45 4.73 16.41
C PRO A 168 19.49 4.30 15.37
N PRO A 169 20.42 3.38 15.71
CA PRO A 169 21.43 2.90 14.76
C PRO A 169 20.83 2.35 13.45
N SER A 170 19.67 1.70 13.54
CA SER A 170 18.92 1.14 12.40
C SER A 170 18.41 2.19 11.40
N LEU A 171 18.18 3.43 11.86
CA LEU A 171 17.70 4.55 11.04
C LEU A 171 18.80 5.55 10.68
N SER A 172 20.02 5.38 11.22
CA SER A 172 21.15 6.22 10.90
C SER A 172 21.46 6.21 9.39
N PRO A 173 21.80 7.35 8.77
CA PRO A 173 22.01 7.43 7.33
C PRO A 173 23.27 6.68 6.88
N THR A 174 23.16 5.93 5.80
CA THR A 174 24.26 5.22 5.15
C THR A 174 25.14 6.17 4.31
N PRO A 175 26.36 5.74 3.93
CA PRO A 175 27.18 6.49 2.98
C PRO A 175 26.45 6.78 1.65
N ILE A 176 25.65 5.83 1.15
CA ILE A 176 24.90 5.99 -0.10
C ILE A 176 23.78 7.01 0.02
N GLN A 177 23.05 7.00 1.14
CA GLN A 177 22.05 8.04 1.44
C GLN A 177 22.69 9.43 1.48
N ARG A 178 23.91 9.54 2.01
CA ARG A 178 24.63 10.82 2.08
C ARG A 178 25.17 11.29 0.73
N SER A 179 25.50 10.38 -0.18
CA SER A 179 26.09 10.71 -1.49
C SER A 179 25.10 10.75 -2.65
N SER A 180 23.85 10.32 -2.45
CA SER A 180 22.86 10.17 -3.51
C SER A 180 21.56 10.92 -3.19
N HIS A 181 21.08 11.74 -4.12
CA HIS A 181 19.78 12.38 -4.03
C HIS A 181 18.66 11.33 -4.06
N HIS A 182 17.81 11.31 -3.04
CA HIS A 182 16.71 10.35 -2.92
C HIS A 182 15.51 10.95 -2.21
N HIS A 183 14.35 10.31 -2.37
CA HIS A 183 13.13 10.74 -1.69
C HIS A 183 13.14 10.23 -0.23
N PRO A 184 12.75 11.05 0.76
CA PRO A 184 12.81 10.66 2.18
C PRO A 184 11.93 9.47 2.59
N TRP A 185 11.04 9.01 1.70
CA TRP A 185 10.25 7.81 1.96
C TRP A 185 11.14 6.57 2.05
N VAL A 186 12.31 6.55 1.40
CA VAL A 186 13.22 5.42 1.54
C VAL A 186 13.77 5.35 2.97
N ASP A 187 13.83 6.47 3.69
CA ASP A 187 14.51 6.56 4.97
C ASP A 187 13.71 5.95 6.13
N PHE A 188 12.43 5.60 5.94
CA PHE A 188 11.62 5.00 7.00
C PHE A 188 12.03 3.55 7.32
N PHE A 189 12.69 2.83 6.41
CA PHE A 189 13.05 1.43 6.65
C PHE A 189 14.19 1.35 7.68
N PRO A 190 14.08 0.55 8.75
CA PRO A 190 15.15 0.35 9.73
C PRO A 190 16.25 -0.61 9.24
N TYR A 191 16.46 -0.68 7.93
CA TYR A 191 17.38 -1.62 7.30
C TYR A 191 18.31 -0.87 6.35
N PRO A 192 19.57 -0.60 6.75
CA PRO A 192 20.56 0.08 5.91
C PRO A 192 20.66 -0.51 4.49
N GLN A 193 20.78 -1.83 4.38
CA GLN A 193 20.93 -2.50 3.08
C GLN A 193 19.69 -2.36 2.18
N ILE A 194 18.48 -2.45 2.75
CA ILE A 194 17.23 -2.26 1.99
C ILE A 194 17.16 -0.85 1.42
N ARG A 195 17.51 0.16 2.22
CA ARG A 195 17.55 1.57 1.79
C ARG A 195 18.53 1.77 0.65
N ASP A 196 19.74 1.24 0.80
CA ASP A 196 20.77 1.33 -0.24
C ASP A 196 20.35 0.62 -1.54
N ASN A 197 19.70 -0.53 -1.45
CA ASN A 197 19.16 -1.24 -2.62
C ASN A 197 18.12 -0.39 -3.35
N LEU A 198 17.18 0.21 -2.62
CA LEU A 198 16.15 1.10 -3.18
C LEU A 198 16.74 2.35 -3.82
N ILE A 199 17.80 2.91 -3.25
CA ILE A 199 18.51 4.08 -3.79
C ILE A 199 19.27 3.72 -5.06
N ARG A 200 20.05 2.61 -5.04
CA ARG A 200 20.78 2.14 -6.23
C ARG A 200 19.85 1.80 -7.39
N ALA A 201 18.63 1.32 -7.10
CA ALA A 201 17.64 0.95 -8.09
C ALA A 201 16.72 2.11 -8.53
N GLN A 202 16.95 3.35 -8.09
CA GLN A 202 16.13 4.49 -8.49
C GLN A 202 15.97 4.59 -10.02
N GLY A 203 14.75 4.87 -10.46
CA GLY A 203 14.39 4.92 -11.88
C GLY A 203 14.19 3.55 -12.53
N ARG A 204 14.48 2.44 -11.84
CA ARG A 204 14.32 1.07 -12.36
C ARG A 204 13.13 0.31 -11.78
N TYR A 205 12.34 0.94 -10.92
CA TYR A 205 11.10 0.38 -10.37
C TYR A 205 10.02 1.44 -10.24
N ASP A 206 8.77 0.99 -10.29
CA ASP A 206 7.60 1.83 -10.04
C ASP A 206 7.45 2.08 -8.53
N LYS A 207 7.79 3.30 -8.10
CA LYS A 207 7.70 3.74 -6.70
C LYS A 207 6.25 3.73 -6.19
N SER A 208 5.29 4.08 -7.05
CA SER A 208 3.87 4.13 -6.71
C SER A 208 3.34 2.72 -6.47
N GLN A 209 3.69 1.78 -7.36
CA GLN A 209 3.31 0.37 -7.19
C GLN A 209 3.96 -0.25 -5.95
N PHE A 210 5.25 0.01 -5.73
CA PHE A 210 5.95 -0.47 -4.54
C PHE A 210 5.27 0.03 -3.25
N CYS A 211 4.94 1.33 -3.20
CA CYS A 211 4.25 1.94 -2.07
C CYS A 211 2.86 1.31 -1.82
N LEU A 212 2.09 1.07 -2.88
CA LEU A 212 0.79 0.41 -2.77
C LEU A 212 0.91 -1.03 -2.23
N ASP A 213 1.87 -1.80 -2.72
CA ASP A 213 2.08 -3.20 -2.33
C ASP A 213 2.47 -3.34 -0.84
N ILE A 214 3.32 -2.44 -0.35
CA ILE A 214 3.81 -2.53 1.04
C ILE A 214 2.86 -1.88 2.04
N LEU A 215 2.17 -0.79 1.68
CA LEU A 215 1.26 -0.10 2.59
C LEU A 215 -0.13 -0.73 2.62
N GLY A 216 -0.56 -1.40 1.54
CA GLY A 216 -1.72 -2.30 1.44
C GLY A 216 -3.11 -1.71 1.73
N PHE A 217 -3.19 -0.56 2.40
CA PHE A 217 -4.42 0.02 2.92
C PHE A 217 -5.23 0.75 1.85
N TRP A 218 -4.56 1.34 0.86
CA TRP A 218 -5.19 2.16 -0.19
C TRP A 218 -5.63 1.36 -1.42
N ASP A 219 -5.41 0.04 -1.41
CA ASP A 219 -5.89 -0.86 -2.45
C ASP A 219 -6.84 -1.94 -1.88
N PRO A 220 -8.16 -1.72 -1.96
CA PRO A 220 -9.17 -2.70 -1.56
C PRO A 220 -9.10 -4.01 -2.38
N GLY A 221 -8.42 -4.00 -3.53
CA GLY A 221 -8.28 -5.15 -4.41
C GLY A 221 -7.10 -6.07 -4.07
N SER A 222 -6.14 -5.62 -3.25
CA SER A 222 -5.01 -6.47 -2.87
C SER A 222 -5.43 -7.48 -1.79
N PRO A 223 -5.28 -8.80 -2.03
CA PRO A 223 -5.68 -9.82 -1.07
C PRO A 223 -4.77 -9.88 0.16
N GLU A 224 -3.57 -9.31 0.11
CA GLU A 224 -2.58 -9.37 1.18
C GLU A 224 -1.71 -8.11 1.23
N ASN A 225 -1.15 -7.82 2.41
CA ASN A 225 -0.05 -6.87 2.53
C ASN A 225 1.25 -7.57 2.24
N MET A 226 2.14 -6.92 1.50
CA MET A 226 3.45 -7.50 1.22
C MET A 226 4.43 -7.34 2.40
N MET A 227 4.13 -6.46 3.37
CA MET A 227 4.96 -6.22 4.54
C MET A 227 4.12 -6.10 5.81
N LEU A 228 4.68 -6.50 6.93
CA LEU A 228 4.05 -6.55 8.24
C LEU A 228 4.98 -5.95 9.30
N VAL A 229 4.39 -5.30 10.30
CA VAL A 229 5.10 -4.75 11.47
C VAL A 229 4.39 -5.20 12.73
N TRP A 230 5.14 -5.87 13.61
CA TRP A 230 4.63 -6.53 14.81
C TRP A 230 4.98 -5.82 16.12
N GLY A 231 5.95 -4.91 16.08
CA GLY A 231 6.48 -4.23 17.26
C GLY A 231 6.97 -2.83 16.95
N GLU A 232 8.05 -2.42 17.60
CA GLU A 232 8.62 -1.08 17.46
C GLU A 232 9.13 -0.84 16.04
N PRO A 233 8.74 0.28 15.40
CA PRO A 233 8.99 0.46 13.97
C PRO A 233 10.46 0.72 13.63
N PHE A 234 11.23 1.25 14.57
CA PHE A 234 12.67 1.46 14.39
C PHE A 234 13.49 0.19 14.68
N ASP A 235 12.89 -0.85 15.26
CA ASP A 235 13.56 -2.13 15.52
C ASP A 235 13.46 -3.04 14.29
N PRO A 236 14.57 -3.43 13.65
CA PRO A 236 14.55 -4.36 12.52
C PRO A 236 13.80 -5.66 12.84
N ALA A 237 13.96 -6.22 14.05
CA ALA A 237 13.37 -7.50 14.44
C ALA A 237 11.82 -7.46 14.55
N SER A 238 11.21 -6.29 14.41
CA SER A 238 9.76 -6.11 14.40
C SER A 238 9.13 -6.22 13.01
N TRP A 239 9.92 -6.39 11.95
CA TRP A 239 9.44 -6.40 10.56
C TRP A 239 9.40 -7.80 9.96
N GLU A 240 8.39 -8.06 9.13
CA GLU A 240 8.23 -9.29 8.37
C GLU A 240 7.84 -8.98 6.92
N VAL A 241 8.41 -9.72 5.98
CA VAL A 241 8.02 -9.70 4.56
C VAL A 241 7.30 -10.98 4.17
N THR A 242 6.25 -10.87 3.35
CA THR A 242 5.48 -12.03 2.90
C THR A 242 6.15 -12.72 1.71
N GLU A 243 5.73 -13.95 1.38
CA GLU A 243 6.20 -14.64 0.19
C GLU A 243 5.97 -13.84 -1.10
N SER A 244 4.85 -13.10 -1.18
CA SER A 244 4.52 -12.28 -2.34
C SER A 244 5.43 -11.07 -2.47
N PHE A 245 5.86 -10.48 -1.35
CA PHE A 245 6.94 -9.50 -1.37
C PHE A 245 8.21 -10.11 -1.95
N ILE A 246 8.60 -11.30 -1.49
CA ILE A 246 9.86 -11.92 -1.94
C ILE A 246 9.79 -12.25 -3.44
N LYS A 247 8.65 -12.75 -3.92
CA LYS A 247 8.43 -13.07 -5.34
C LYS A 247 8.47 -11.82 -6.23
N LYS A 248 7.90 -10.70 -5.79
CA LYS A 248 7.77 -9.46 -6.60
C LYS A 248 8.93 -8.49 -6.42
N TRP A 249 9.39 -8.32 -5.19
CA TRP A 249 10.35 -7.31 -4.73
C TRP A 249 11.58 -7.92 -4.04
N GLY A 250 11.87 -9.21 -4.20
CA GLY A 250 12.98 -9.89 -3.51
C GLY A 250 14.36 -9.26 -3.72
N TRP A 251 14.56 -8.51 -4.81
CA TRP A 251 15.80 -7.74 -5.03
C TRP A 251 16.02 -6.64 -3.98
N VAL A 252 14.95 -6.12 -3.36
CA VAL A 252 15.00 -5.07 -2.33
C VAL A 252 15.73 -5.57 -1.07
N ILE A 253 15.55 -6.84 -0.72
CA ILE A 253 16.13 -7.46 0.48
C ILE A 253 17.44 -8.21 0.22
N ARG A 254 17.98 -8.14 -1.00
CA ARG A 254 19.24 -8.81 -1.34
C ARG A 254 20.39 -8.28 -0.46
N GLY A 255 21.12 -9.20 0.17
CA GLY A 255 22.23 -8.87 1.07
C GLY A 255 21.80 -8.47 2.47
N CYS A 256 20.52 -8.65 2.83
CA CYS A 256 19.99 -8.38 4.16
C CYS A 256 19.43 -9.68 4.77
N PRO A 257 20.26 -10.56 5.36
CA PRO A 257 19.79 -11.79 5.99
C PRO A 257 18.92 -11.55 7.24
N GLU A 258 19.03 -10.37 7.85
CA GLU A 258 18.34 -10.00 9.08
C GLU A 258 16.81 -9.95 8.89
N ILE A 259 16.32 -9.40 7.77
CA ILE A 259 14.87 -9.36 7.49
C ILE A 259 14.32 -10.77 7.30
N MET A 260 15.08 -11.69 6.71
CA MET A 260 14.65 -13.09 6.56
C MET A 260 14.66 -13.83 7.89
N SER A 261 15.63 -13.53 8.76
CA SER A 261 15.68 -14.05 10.12
C SER A 261 14.46 -13.57 10.93
N SER A 262 14.15 -12.27 10.85
CA SER A 262 12.96 -11.67 11.49
C SER A 262 11.67 -12.29 10.96
N THR A 263 11.51 -12.37 9.63
CA THR A 263 10.36 -13.02 8.98
C THR A 263 10.14 -14.44 9.48
N ASN A 264 11.18 -15.27 9.52
CA ASN A 264 11.05 -16.66 9.95
C ASN A 264 10.78 -16.80 11.45
N GLN A 265 11.26 -15.88 12.29
CA GLN A 265 10.92 -15.84 13.72
C GLN A 265 9.42 -15.55 13.93
N TRP A 266 8.86 -14.57 13.25
CA TRP A 266 7.44 -14.23 13.37
C TRP A 266 6.53 -15.32 12.81
N ARG A 267 6.89 -15.91 11.67
CA ARG A 267 6.20 -17.08 11.11
C ARG A 267 6.20 -18.26 12.08
N ALA A 268 7.34 -18.58 12.69
CA ALA A 268 7.44 -19.66 13.66
C ALA A 268 6.55 -19.44 14.90
N ARG A 269 6.44 -18.20 15.40
CA ARG A 269 5.53 -17.85 16.51
C ARG A 269 4.07 -18.11 16.19
N ARG A 270 3.68 -18.07 14.91
CA ARG A 270 2.33 -18.36 14.44
C ARG A 270 2.15 -19.81 13.95
N GLY A 271 3.19 -20.65 14.05
CA GLY A 271 3.18 -22.01 13.53
C GLY A 271 3.19 -22.10 12.00
N GLU A 272 3.59 -21.03 11.31
CA GLU A 272 3.75 -21.02 9.85
C GLU A 272 5.09 -21.64 9.43
N THR A 273 5.12 -22.19 8.22
CA THR A 273 6.34 -22.74 7.63
C THR A 273 7.36 -21.64 7.37
N MET A 274 8.62 -21.90 7.72
CA MET A 274 9.72 -21.00 7.40
C MET A 274 9.92 -20.90 5.88
N ILE A 275 10.32 -19.72 5.44
CA ILE A 275 10.65 -19.43 4.05
C ILE A 275 12.15 -19.67 3.88
N PHE A 276 12.50 -20.80 3.26
CA PHE A 276 13.89 -21.15 2.96
C PHE A 276 14.27 -20.97 1.48
N ARG A 277 13.27 -21.01 0.58
CA ARG A 277 13.49 -21.07 -0.88
C ARG A 277 14.19 -19.85 -1.49
N TYR A 278 14.34 -18.78 -0.71
CA TYR A 278 14.83 -17.48 -1.16
C TYR A 278 16.02 -16.97 -0.34
N LEU A 279 16.57 -17.82 0.55
CA LEU A 279 17.88 -17.65 1.20
C LEU A 279 18.97 -18.20 0.29
#